data_AF-A0A8T5QJ48-F1
#
_entry.id   AF-A0A8T5QJ48-F1
#
_cell.length_a   1.000
_cell.length_b   1.000
_cell.length_c   1.000
_cell.angle_alpha   90.00
_cell.angle_beta   90.00
_cell.angle_gamma   90.00
#
_symmetry.space_group_name_H-M   'P 1'
#
loop_
_entity.id
_entity.type
_entity.pdbx_description
1 polymer ?
#
loop_
_entity_poly.entity_id
_entity_poly.type
_entity_poly.pdbx_seq_one_letter_code
_entity_poly.pdbx_strand_id
1 'polypeptide(L)'
;MPEQEQGKEEFEGKEESEIKKLMEKIGETNRKLEEAYDEKIKRLEAKKKLIPDEKEEEKHQTRISALKEKLDEIKNRISEARKAGKDPFIAGLWLRNVNAKIKIAQVTHEKKDFKTVEIILNNAEKELEESLKQEEVDVKKEIETRLRKDVAKETGRIIET
;
A
#
# COMPACT_ATOMS: atom_id res chain seq x y z
N MET A 1 -25.32 -37.80 16.08
CA MET A 1 -24.04 -37.64 15.36
C MET A 1 -23.63 -36.17 15.46
N PRO A 2 -22.78 -35.76 16.43
CA PRO A 2 -22.36 -34.37 16.63
C PRO A 2 -20.86 -34.11 16.36
N GLU A 3 -20.17 -34.95 15.60
CA GLU A 3 -18.70 -34.90 15.45
C GLU A 3 -18.17 -33.99 14.32
N GLN A 4 -19.04 -33.27 13.59
CA GLN A 4 -18.62 -32.47 12.43
C GLN A 4 -18.45 -30.96 12.67
N GLU A 5 -18.87 -30.43 13.83
CA GLU A 5 -18.72 -28.99 14.14
C GLU A 5 -17.38 -28.65 14.81
N GLN A 6 -16.81 -29.55 15.62
CA GLN A 6 -15.56 -29.28 16.35
C GLN A 6 -14.31 -29.16 15.45
N GLY A 7 -14.31 -29.80 14.28
CA GLY A 7 -13.18 -29.77 13.35
C GLY A 7 -13.07 -28.49 12.51
N LYS A 8 -14.14 -27.70 12.38
CA LYS A 8 -14.12 -26.43 11.64
C LYS A 8 -13.58 -25.27 12.47
N GLU A 9 -14.01 -25.16 13.73
CA GLU A 9 -13.53 -24.12 14.65
C GLU A 9 -12.04 -24.28 14.99
N GLU A 10 -11.53 -25.51 15.14
CA GLU A 10 -10.10 -25.74 15.38
C GLU A 10 -9.21 -25.41 14.17
N PHE A 11 -9.75 -25.50 12.95
CA PHE A 11 -9.00 -25.23 11.73
C PHE A 11 -8.97 -23.71 11.44
N GLU A 12 -10.10 -23.03 11.58
CA GLU A 12 -10.19 -21.56 11.46
C GLU A 12 -9.35 -20.86 12.54
N GLY A 13 -9.38 -21.33 13.79
CA GLY A 13 -8.56 -20.75 14.87
C GLY A 13 -7.04 -20.93 14.69
N LYS A 14 -6.61 -21.97 13.98
CA LYS A 14 -5.19 -22.18 13.63
C LYS A 14 -4.75 -21.24 12.51
N GLU A 15 -5.56 -21.07 11.46
CA GLU A 15 -5.28 -20.12 10.38
C GLU A 15 -5.27 -18.67 10.89
N GLU A 16 -6.22 -18.28 11.75
CA GLU A 16 -6.21 -16.95 12.39
C GLU A 16 -4.97 -16.72 13.25
N SER A 17 -4.53 -17.74 14.00
CA SER A 17 -3.30 -17.70 14.82
C SER A 17 -2.04 -17.53 13.96
N GLU A 18 -1.97 -18.21 12.82
CA GLU A 18 -0.85 -18.08 11.87
C GLU A 18 -0.84 -16.73 11.16
N ILE A 19 -2.01 -16.23 10.72
CA ILE A 19 -2.16 -14.90 10.14
C ILE A 19 -1.71 -13.82 11.14
N LYS A 20 -2.10 -13.96 12.42
CA LYS A 20 -1.70 -13.03 13.48
C LYS A 20 -0.19 -13.01 13.70
N LYS A 21 0.46 -14.19 13.73
CA LYS A 21 1.92 -14.31 13.81
C LYS A 21 2.63 -13.71 12.58
N LEU A 22 2.05 -13.85 11.39
CA LEU A 22 2.57 -13.26 10.17
C LEU A 22 2.48 -11.72 10.21
N MET A 23 1.33 -11.18 10.60
CA MET A 23 1.12 -9.74 10.80
C MET A 23 2.11 -9.16 11.81
N GLU A 24 2.36 -9.86 12.92
CA GLU A 24 3.32 -9.45 13.94
C GLU A 24 4.76 -9.41 13.38
N LYS A 25 5.20 -10.46 12.68
CA LYS A 25 6.51 -10.49 12.01
C LYS A 25 6.67 -9.40 10.96
N ILE A 26 5.61 -9.11 10.20
CA ILE A 26 5.60 -8.01 9.24
C ILE A 26 5.78 -6.69 10.00
N GLY A 27 5.03 -6.48 11.08
CA GLY A 27 5.16 -5.31 11.96
C GLY A 27 6.59 -5.09 12.45
N GLU A 28 7.21 -6.14 13.01
CA GLU A 28 8.59 -6.10 13.50
C GLU A 28 9.59 -5.79 12.39
N THR A 29 9.43 -6.40 11.22
CA THR A 29 10.34 -6.18 10.09
C THR A 29 10.25 -4.73 9.60
N ASN A 30 9.04 -4.17 9.55
CA ASN A 30 8.85 -2.76 9.17
C ASN A 30 9.47 -1.81 10.20
N ARG A 31 9.34 -2.12 11.49
CA ARG A 31 9.97 -1.34 12.56
C ARG A 31 11.50 -1.33 12.43
N LYS A 32 12.11 -2.50 12.22
CA LYS A 32 13.57 -2.62 11.99
C LYS A 32 14.01 -1.85 10.75
N LEU A 33 13.18 -1.84 9.70
CA LEU A 33 13.46 -1.09 8.48
C LEU A 33 13.44 0.42 8.73
N GLU A 34 12.47 0.93 9.48
CA GLU A 34 12.38 2.33 9.89
C GLU A 34 13.59 2.74 10.73
N GLU A 35 13.96 1.92 11.73
CA GLU A 35 15.15 2.14 12.57
C GLU A 35 16.44 2.20 11.74
N ALA A 36 16.59 1.31 10.76
CA ALA A 36 17.74 1.32 9.85
C ALA A 36 17.80 2.58 8.97
N TYR A 37 16.64 3.09 8.54
CA TYR A 37 16.58 4.37 7.82
C TYR A 37 16.96 5.55 8.71
N ASP A 38 16.49 5.58 9.95
CA ASP A 38 16.81 6.63 10.92
C ASP A 38 18.31 6.64 11.27
N GLU A 39 18.94 5.48 11.48
CA GLU A 39 20.38 5.38 11.67
C GLU A 39 21.16 5.89 10.45
N LYS A 40 20.72 5.51 9.24
CA LYS A 40 21.35 5.96 8.00
C LYS A 40 21.25 7.49 7.87
N ILE A 41 20.10 8.07 8.19
CA ILE A 41 19.87 9.52 8.19
C ILE A 41 20.85 10.21 9.14
N LYS A 42 20.95 9.77 10.40
CA LYS A 42 21.89 10.34 11.38
C LYS A 42 23.35 10.30 10.90
N ARG A 43 23.77 9.20 10.27
CA ARG A 43 25.14 9.07 9.71
C ARG A 43 25.37 10.02 8.54
N LEU A 44 24.35 10.27 7.72
CA LEU A 44 24.44 11.19 6.58
C LEU A 44 24.45 12.65 7.05
N GLU A 45 23.63 12.99 8.04
CA GLU A 45 23.63 14.32 8.69
C GLU A 45 24.99 14.63 9.32
N ALA A 46 25.57 13.68 10.06
CA ALA A 46 26.91 13.83 10.65
C ALA A 46 28.02 14.00 9.60
N LYS A 47 27.81 13.49 8.37
CA LYS A 47 28.74 13.62 7.25
C LYS A 47 28.51 14.89 6.42
N LYS A 48 27.41 15.62 6.62
CA LYS A 48 27.10 16.86 5.91
C LYS A 48 28.09 17.95 6.36
N LYS A 49 29.29 17.97 5.76
CA LYS A 49 30.20 19.11 5.83
C LYS A 49 29.53 20.27 5.09
N LEU A 50 29.31 21.37 5.81
CA LEU A 50 28.74 22.62 5.33
C LEU A 50 29.29 23.01 3.94
N ILE A 51 28.40 23.24 2.99
CA ILE A 51 28.64 24.13 1.86
C ILE A 51 27.40 25.03 1.77
N PRO A 52 27.47 26.30 2.16
CA PRO A 52 26.34 27.22 2.05
C PRO A 52 26.38 27.91 0.68
N ASP A 53 25.59 27.40 -0.27
CA ASP A 53 25.00 28.24 -1.31
C ASP A 53 23.49 28.30 -1.02
N GLU A 54 23.06 29.37 -0.36
CA GLU A 54 21.67 29.56 0.10
C GLU A 54 20.66 29.36 -1.03
N LYS A 55 21.03 29.68 -2.27
CA LYS A 55 20.17 29.51 -3.45
C LYS A 55 19.98 28.06 -3.84
N GLU A 56 20.98 27.20 -3.66
CA GLU A 56 20.83 25.77 -3.91
C GLU A 56 19.98 25.14 -2.80
N GLU A 57 20.19 25.54 -1.55
CA GLU A 57 19.42 25.02 -0.42
C GLU A 57 17.94 25.40 -0.53
N GLU A 58 17.61 26.62 -0.95
CA GLU A 58 16.23 27.05 -1.23
C GLU A 58 15.58 26.19 -2.32
N LYS A 59 16.27 25.96 -3.44
CA LYS A 59 15.76 25.09 -4.53
C LYS A 59 15.52 23.66 -4.06
N HIS A 60 16.42 23.11 -3.25
CA HIS A 60 16.27 21.78 -2.68
C HIS A 60 15.07 21.72 -1.73
N GLN A 61 14.89 22.74 -0.90
CA GLN A 61 13.77 22.83 0.02
C GLN A 61 12.44 22.94 -0.71
N THR A 62 12.32 23.77 -1.75
CA THR A 62 11.13 23.84 -2.60
C THR A 62 10.81 22.48 -3.22
N ARG A 63 11.83 21.76 -3.72
CA ARG A 63 11.63 20.43 -4.31
C ARG A 63 11.16 19.41 -3.27
N ILE A 64 11.70 19.43 -2.05
CA ILE A 64 11.25 18.56 -0.96
C ILE A 64 9.80 18.88 -0.58
N SER A 65 9.42 20.15 -0.49
CA SER A 65 8.03 20.56 -0.22
C SER A 65 7.07 20.01 -1.28
N ALA A 66 7.40 20.16 -2.57
CA ALA A 66 6.59 19.62 -3.65
C ALA A 66 6.42 18.08 -3.57
N LEU A 67 7.47 17.35 -3.19
CA LEU A 67 7.38 15.89 -2.99
C LEU A 67 6.50 15.50 -1.80
N LYS A 68 6.51 16.29 -0.73
CA LYS A 68 5.63 16.08 0.44
C LYS A 68 4.18 16.39 0.11
N GLU A 69 3.91 17.50 -0.57
CA GLU A 69 2.57 17.86 -1.04
C GLU A 69 2.00 16.76 -1.94
N LYS A 70 2.77 16.27 -2.92
CA LYS A 70 2.35 15.16 -3.78
C LYS A 70 2.08 13.88 -2.99
N LEU A 71 2.90 13.57 -1.99
CA LEU A 71 2.68 12.40 -1.14
C LEU A 71 1.35 12.52 -0.37
N ASP A 72 1.07 13.68 0.21
CA ASP A 72 -0.15 13.91 1.00
C ASP A 72 -1.39 13.91 0.10
N GLU A 73 -1.30 14.46 -1.11
CA GLU A 73 -2.36 14.38 -2.12
C GLU A 73 -2.71 12.93 -2.46
N ILE A 74 -1.72 12.09 -2.77
CA ILE A 74 -1.98 10.68 -3.11
C ILE A 74 -2.56 9.94 -1.90
N LYS A 75 -2.07 10.19 -0.68
CA LYS A 75 -2.64 9.60 0.54
C LYS A 75 -4.10 9.98 0.75
N ASN A 76 -4.45 11.25 0.53
CA ASN A 76 -5.83 11.72 0.64
C ASN A 76 -6.71 11.04 -0.41
N ARG A 77 -6.26 10.97 -1.67
CA ARG A 77 -6.99 10.26 -2.73
C ARG A 77 -7.16 8.76 -2.44
N ILE A 78 -6.16 8.09 -1.85
CA ILE A 78 -6.28 6.71 -1.37
C ILE A 78 -7.37 6.60 -0.29
N SER A 79 -7.43 7.55 0.65
CA SER A 79 -8.46 7.57 1.69
C SER A 79 -9.86 7.70 1.08
N GLU A 80 -10.04 8.62 0.12
CA GLU A 80 -11.31 8.81 -0.57
C GLU A 80 -11.69 7.57 -1.42
N ALA A 81 -10.74 6.96 -2.11
CA ALA A 81 -10.97 5.72 -2.86
C ALA A 81 -11.48 4.58 -1.96
N ARG A 82 -10.91 4.43 -0.75
CA ARG A 82 -11.39 3.45 0.24
C ARG A 82 -12.80 3.75 0.73
N LYS A 83 -13.13 5.03 0.97
CA LYS A 83 -14.50 5.44 1.35
C LYS A 83 -15.51 5.14 0.24
N ALA A 84 -15.08 5.24 -1.02
CA ALA A 84 -15.87 4.90 -2.20
C ALA A 84 -15.93 3.39 -2.49
N GLY A 85 -15.41 2.53 -1.59
CA GLY A 85 -15.45 1.07 -1.76
C GLY A 85 -14.47 0.51 -2.78
N LYS A 86 -13.51 1.31 -3.26
CA LYS A 86 -12.42 0.84 -4.13
C LYS A 86 -11.28 0.28 -3.30
N ASP A 87 -10.48 -0.60 -3.90
CA ASP A 87 -9.27 -1.15 -3.27
C ASP A 87 -7.97 -0.53 -3.82
N PRO A 88 -7.45 0.54 -3.18
CA PRO A 88 -6.14 1.12 -3.50
C PRO A 88 -4.99 0.48 -2.69
N PHE A 89 -5.08 -0.79 -2.29
CA PHE A 89 -4.07 -1.45 -1.45
C PHE A 89 -2.65 -1.34 -2.02
N ILE A 90 -2.46 -1.62 -3.31
CA ILE A 90 -1.15 -1.58 -3.96
C ILE A 90 -0.57 -0.17 -3.97
N ALA A 91 -1.38 0.84 -4.31
CA ALA A 91 -0.98 2.24 -4.23
C ALA A 91 -0.52 2.61 -2.81
N GLY A 92 -1.25 2.17 -1.77
CA GLY A 92 -0.87 2.38 -0.37
C GLY A 92 0.45 1.70 0.01
N LEU A 93 0.71 0.50 -0.52
CA LEU A 93 1.92 -0.25 -0.26
C LEU A 93 3.17 0.47 -0.80
N TRP A 94 3.08 1.04 -2.01
CA TRP A 94 4.15 1.85 -2.59
C TRP A 94 4.55 3.03 -1.69
N LEU A 95 3.58 3.66 -1.04
CA LEU A 95 3.82 4.86 -0.23
C LEU A 95 4.41 4.60 1.16
N ARG A 96 4.43 3.34 1.62
CA ARG A 96 4.77 2.98 3.02
C ARG A 96 6.09 3.58 3.50
N ASN A 97 7.12 3.54 2.66
CA ASN A 97 8.48 3.98 3.01
C ASN A 97 8.90 5.29 2.32
N VAL A 98 7.97 5.99 1.66
CA VAL A 98 8.31 7.20 0.88
C VAL A 98 8.78 8.34 1.78
N ASN A 99 8.18 8.49 2.97
CA ASN A 99 8.60 9.49 3.96
C ASN A 99 10.10 9.39 4.32
N ALA A 100 10.58 8.17 4.59
CA ALA A 100 11.99 7.94 4.90
C ALA A 100 12.90 8.28 3.69
N LYS A 101 12.45 7.96 2.47
CA LYS A 101 13.20 8.28 1.24
C LYS A 101 13.23 9.78 0.95
N ILE A 102 12.16 10.51 1.23
CA ILE A 102 12.13 11.98 1.18
C ILE A 102 13.14 12.57 2.17
N LYS A 103 13.18 12.08 3.41
CA LYS A 103 14.18 12.51 4.40
C LYS A 103 15.61 12.24 3.93
N ILE A 104 15.87 11.07 3.34
CA ILE A 104 17.19 10.79 2.75
C ILE A 104 17.53 11.81 1.68
N ALA A 105 16.64 12.06 0.71
CA ALA A 105 16.87 13.05 -0.34
C ALA A 105 17.10 14.46 0.23
N GLN A 106 16.40 14.82 1.31
CA GLN A 106 16.58 16.08 2.04
C GLN A 106 17.95 16.19 2.71
N VAL A 107 18.57 15.08 3.11
CA VAL A 107 19.89 15.10 3.74
C VAL A 107 21.02 14.99 2.73
N THR A 108 20.87 14.13 1.71
CA THR A 108 21.92 13.86 0.71
C THR A 108 21.99 14.91 -0.38
N HIS A 109 20.87 15.58 -0.68
CA HIS A 109 20.70 16.48 -1.83
C HIS A 109 21.03 15.82 -3.18
N GLU A 110 21.13 14.49 -3.23
CA GLU A 110 21.50 13.77 -4.44
C GLU A 110 20.32 13.67 -5.41
N LYS A 111 20.53 14.07 -6.67
CA LYS A 111 19.52 13.97 -7.74
C LYS A 111 18.93 12.56 -7.88
N LYS A 112 19.72 11.52 -7.62
CA LYS A 112 19.30 10.12 -7.63
C LYS A 112 18.21 9.84 -6.58
N ASP A 113 18.37 10.38 -5.37
CA ASP A 113 17.43 10.15 -4.28
C ASP A 113 16.09 10.83 -4.57
N PHE A 114 16.12 12.07 -5.08
CA PHE A 114 14.93 12.75 -5.59
C PHE A 114 14.22 11.94 -6.68
N LYS A 115 14.95 11.48 -7.69
CA LYS A 115 14.38 10.67 -8.79
C LYS A 115 13.76 9.37 -8.28
N THR A 116 14.36 8.75 -7.27
CA THR A 116 13.83 7.53 -6.67
C THR A 116 12.48 7.79 -6.01
N VAL A 117 12.34 8.89 -5.28
CA VAL A 117 11.06 9.31 -4.68
C VAL A 117 10.02 9.59 -5.76
N GLU A 118 10.38 10.34 -6.81
CA GLU A 118 9.48 10.67 -7.92
C GLU A 118 8.94 9.42 -8.62
N ILE A 119 9.80 8.42 -8.86
CA ILE A 119 9.37 7.14 -9.45
C ILE A 119 8.34 6.45 -8.57
N ILE A 120 8.57 6.39 -7.26
CA ILE A 120 7.65 5.72 -6.33
C ILE A 120 6.31 6.45 -6.29
N LEU A 121 6.31 7.79 -6.21
CA LEU A 121 5.09 8.59 -6.22
C LEU A 121 4.30 8.40 -7.53
N ASN A 122 4.98 8.39 -8.67
CA ASN A 122 4.33 8.19 -9.97
C ASN A 122 3.77 6.77 -10.12
N ASN A 123 4.46 5.75 -9.61
CA ASN A 123 3.94 4.38 -9.61
C ASN A 123 2.71 4.26 -8.71
N ALA A 124 2.77 4.82 -7.49
CA ALA A 124 1.61 4.83 -6.58
C ALA A 124 0.40 5.54 -7.19
N GLU A 125 0.63 6.64 -7.92
CA GLU A 125 -0.42 7.38 -8.62
C GLU A 125 -1.05 6.56 -9.75
N LYS A 126 -0.25 5.86 -10.58
CA LYS A 126 -0.77 4.97 -11.63
C LYS A 126 -1.63 3.84 -11.06
N GLU A 127 -1.13 3.17 -10.03
CA GLU A 127 -1.87 2.09 -9.34
C GLU A 127 -3.19 2.60 -8.77
N LEU A 128 -3.18 3.81 -8.20
CA LEU A 128 -4.39 4.44 -7.68
C LEU A 128 -5.40 4.75 -8.79
N GLU A 129 -4.95 5.26 -9.93
CA GLU A 129 -5.82 5.50 -11.08
C GLU A 129 -6.41 4.20 -11.63
N GLU A 130 -5.66 3.11 -11.63
CA GLU A 130 -6.15 1.79 -12.02
C GLU A 130 -7.22 1.29 -11.04
N SER A 131 -6.98 1.38 -9.72
CA SER A 131 -7.98 1.04 -8.70
C SER A 131 -9.26 1.86 -8.83
N LEU A 132 -9.17 3.14 -9.23
CA LEU A 132 -10.34 4.00 -9.43
C LEU A 132 -11.16 3.63 -10.67
N LYS A 133 -10.52 3.08 -11.71
CA LYS A 133 -11.16 2.64 -12.96
C LYS A 133 -11.84 1.27 -12.84
N GLN A 134 -11.50 0.47 -11.83
CA GLN A 134 -12.13 -0.84 -11.62
C GLN A 134 -13.64 -0.67 -11.41
N GLU A 135 -14.44 -1.40 -12.18
CA GLU A 135 -15.88 -1.46 -11.99
C GLU A 135 -16.20 -2.08 -10.62
N GLU A 136 -17.30 -1.63 -10.02
CA GLU A 136 -17.78 -2.20 -8.76
C GLU A 136 -18.21 -3.65 -9.02
N VAL A 137 -17.49 -4.61 -8.44
CA VAL A 137 -17.83 -6.03 -8.57
C VAL A 137 -19.11 -6.27 -7.75
N ASP A 138 -20.24 -6.44 -8.45
CA ASP A 138 -21.50 -6.84 -7.82
C ASP A 138 -21.43 -8.34 -7.47
N VAL A 139 -20.79 -8.62 -6.32
CA VAL A 139 -20.58 -9.98 -5.79
C VAL A 139 -21.89 -10.76 -5.72
N LYS A 140 -23.01 -10.07 -5.44
CA LYS A 140 -24.33 -10.70 -5.36
C LYS A 140 -24.79 -11.21 -6.73
N LYS A 141 -24.66 -10.41 -7.78
CA LYS A 141 -24.95 -10.85 -9.16
C LYS A 141 -24.02 -11.97 -9.60
N GLU A 142 -22.73 -11.93 -9.24
CA GLU A 142 -21.79 -12.97 -9.63
C GLU A 142 -22.11 -14.31 -8.96
N ILE A 143 -22.41 -14.31 -7.66
CA ILE A 143 -22.84 -15.48 -6.90
C ILE A 143 -24.16 -16.04 -7.44
N GLU A 144 -25.15 -15.18 -7.70
CA GLU A 144 -26.43 -15.59 -8.28
C GLU A 144 -26.26 -16.24 -9.65
N THR A 145 -25.38 -15.68 -10.48
CA THR A 145 -25.08 -16.23 -11.82
C THR A 145 -24.39 -17.59 -11.73
N ARG A 146 -23.46 -17.78 -10.79
CA ARG A 146 -22.80 -19.07 -10.56
C ARG A 146 -23.78 -20.12 -10.05
N LEU A 147 -24.56 -19.78 -9.02
CA LEU A 147 -25.60 -20.66 -8.47
C LEU A 147 -26.60 -21.10 -9.55
N ARG A 148 -27.07 -20.19 -10.41
CA ARG A 148 -27.95 -20.55 -11.53
C ARG A 148 -27.31 -21.50 -12.52
N LYS A 149 -26.02 -21.30 -12.85
CA LYS A 149 -25.28 -22.20 -13.74
C LYS A 149 -25.10 -23.59 -13.14
N ASP A 150 -24.84 -23.67 -11.85
CA ASP A 150 -24.65 -24.94 -11.15
C ASP A 150 -25.98 -25.69 -11.03
N VAL A 151 -27.08 -25.00 -10.68
CA VAL A 151 -28.43 -25.57 -10.67
C VAL A 151 -28.87 -26.03 -12.07
N ALA A 152 -28.58 -25.26 -13.13
CA ALA A 152 -28.90 -25.64 -14.50
C ALA A 152 -28.11 -26.88 -14.97
N LYS A 153 -26.86 -27.04 -14.52
CA LYS A 153 -26.04 -28.24 -14.78
C LYS A 153 -26.57 -29.47 -14.03
N GLU A 154 -27.00 -29.32 -12.78
CA GLU A 154 -27.52 -30.43 -11.98
C GLU A 154 -28.92 -30.88 -12.41
N THR A 155 -29.78 -29.93 -12.83
CA THR A 155 -31.19 -30.24 -13.15
C THR A 155 -31.46 -30.42 -14.64
N GLY A 156 -30.49 -30.16 -15.52
CA GLY A 156 -30.62 -30.28 -16.98
C GLY A 156 -31.66 -29.34 -17.60
N ARG A 157 -32.20 -28.39 -16.83
CA ARG A 157 -33.15 -27.38 -17.29
C ARG A 157 -32.45 -26.03 -17.30
N ILE A 158 -32.43 -25.41 -18.46
CA ILE A 158 -32.06 -24.00 -18.59
C ILE A 158 -33.17 -23.22 -17.90
N ILE A 159 -32.84 -22.54 -16.80
CA ILE A 159 -33.75 -21.58 -16.18
C ILE A 159 -33.64 -20.30 -17.00
N GLU A 160 -34.38 -20.23 -18.11
CA GLU A 160 -34.66 -18.96 -18.78
C GLU A 160 -35.74 -18.22 -18.00
N THR A 161 -35.59 -16.89 -17.98
CA THR A 161 -36.43 -15.90 -17.29
C THR A 161 -37.92 -16.10 -17.46
#